data_AF-A0A7J7VEK1-F1
#
_entry.id   AF-A0A7J7VEK1-F1
#
_cell.length_a   1.000
_cell.length_b   1.000
_cell.length_c   1.000
_cell.angle_alpha   90.00
_cell.angle_beta   90.00
_cell.angle_gamma   90.00
#
_symmetry.space_group_name_H-M   'P 1'
#
loop_
_entity.id
_entity.type
_entity.pdbx_description
1 polymer ?
#
loop_
_entity_poly.entity_id
_entity_poly.type
_entity_poly.pdbx_seq_one_letter_code
_entity_poly.pdbx_strand_id
1 'polypeptide(L)'
;MWRDLTNEEKQEYLNEYEAEKTEYNESIKAYHNLPAYLAYINRKSRAEAALEEESRETVSHEGEPYMSIQPVENPDDYDDGFSMKHTITTHFQRNHRLISEILSERVVPDVWPVVTIARMQVIKCQIQSLMVHQQKLEAEHLQIEERHQEKQRFI
;
A
#
# COMPACT_ATOMS: atom_id res chain seq x y z
N MET A 1 40.05 21.09 -1.80
CA MET A 1 39.22 20.05 -2.46
C MET A 1 38.45 20.52 -3.70
N TRP A 2 37.73 21.66 -3.74
CA TRP A 2 37.20 22.18 -5.03
C TRP A 2 38.15 23.18 -5.70
N ARG A 3 38.81 24.02 -4.91
CA ARG A 3 39.72 25.06 -5.41
C ARG A 3 40.98 24.49 -6.07
N ASP A 4 41.44 23.34 -5.59
CA ASP A 4 42.68 22.67 -6.00
C ASP A 4 42.51 21.81 -7.26
N LEU A 5 41.28 21.61 -7.74
CA LEU A 5 40.98 20.85 -8.95
C LEU A 5 41.33 21.65 -10.21
N THR A 6 41.82 20.94 -11.21
CA THR A 6 42.03 21.46 -12.56
C THR A 6 40.68 21.83 -13.21
N ASN A 7 40.72 22.65 -14.25
CA ASN A 7 39.50 23.04 -14.95
C ASN A 7 38.82 21.83 -15.63
N GLU A 8 39.59 20.83 -16.05
CA GLU A 8 39.06 19.57 -16.59
C GLU A 8 38.25 18.79 -15.54
N GLU A 9 38.81 18.59 -14.34
CA GLU A 9 38.11 17.88 -13.27
C GLU A 9 36.84 18.63 -12.83
N LYS A 10 36.90 19.96 -12.75
CA LYS A 10 35.71 20.79 -12.46
C LYS A 10 34.64 20.66 -13.54
N GLN A 11 35.05 20.56 -14.80
CA GLN A 11 34.14 20.39 -15.92
C GLN A 11 33.43 19.03 -15.86
N GLU A 12 34.12 17.98 -15.44
CA GLU A 12 33.52 16.65 -15.23
C GLU A 12 32.39 16.69 -14.19
N TYR A 13 32.61 17.33 -13.04
CA TYR A 13 31.56 17.52 -12.03
C TYR A 13 30.38 18.36 -12.53
N LEU A 14 30.63 19.39 -13.36
CA LEU A 14 29.57 20.19 -13.96
C LEU A 14 28.74 19.35 -14.94
N ASN A 15 29.40 18.53 -15.76
CA ASN A 15 28.74 17.64 -16.71
C ASN A 15 27.91 16.56 -15.99
N GLU A 16 28.44 15.96 -14.92
CA GLU A 16 27.71 15.01 -14.07
C GLU A 16 26.48 15.65 -13.44
N TYR A 17 26.61 16.85 -12.89
CA TYR A 17 25.48 17.60 -12.33
C TYR A 17 24.41 17.93 -13.38
N GLU A 18 24.81 18.32 -14.59
CA GLU A 18 23.86 18.57 -15.69
C GLU A 18 23.16 17.29 -16.15
N ALA A 19 23.87 16.17 -16.17
CA ALA A 19 23.30 14.86 -16.47
C ALA A 19 22.27 14.44 -15.40
N GLU A 20 22.64 14.49 -14.12
CA GLU A 20 21.76 14.13 -13.01
C GLU A 20 20.53 15.06 -12.93
N LYS A 21 20.71 16.36 -13.17
CA LYS A 21 19.60 17.31 -13.26
C LYS A 21 18.63 16.95 -14.38
N THR A 22 19.14 16.46 -15.52
CA THR A 22 18.31 16.04 -16.64
C THR A 22 17.53 14.76 -16.29
N GLU A 23 18.20 13.77 -15.70
CA GLU A 23 17.59 12.52 -15.24
C GLU A 23 16.52 12.75 -14.17
N TYR A 24 16.77 13.62 -13.19
CA TYR A 24 15.79 13.99 -12.18
C TYR A 24 14.53 14.58 -12.82
N ASN A 25 14.69 15.52 -13.76
CA ASN A 25 13.55 16.13 -14.46
C ASN A 25 12.75 15.11 -15.26
N GLU A 26 13.41 14.14 -15.88
CA GLU A 26 12.75 13.03 -16.58
C GLU A 26 12.01 12.10 -15.61
N SER A 27 12.62 11.76 -14.48
CA SER A 27 12.00 10.92 -13.45
C SER A 27 10.75 11.57 -12.85
N ILE A 28 10.76 12.90 -12.66
CA ILE A 28 9.60 13.64 -12.14
C ILE A 28 8.46 13.64 -13.17
N LYS A 29 8.79 13.84 -14.45
CA LYS A 29 7.79 13.73 -15.52
C LYS A 29 7.21 12.31 -15.62
N ALA A 30 8.06 11.29 -15.51
CA ALA A 30 7.63 9.89 -15.49
C ALA A 30 6.71 9.61 -14.29
N TYR A 31 7.07 10.11 -13.11
CA TYR A 31 6.24 10.04 -11.89
C TYR A 31 4.87 10.67 -12.09
N HIS A 32 4.80 11.86 -12.68
CA HIS A 32 3.53 12.51 -12.97
C HIS A 32 2.69 11.80 -14.05
N ASN A 33 3.33 11.03 -14.93
CA ASN A 33 2.65 10.26 -15.96
C ASN A 33 2.23 8.85 -15.48
N LEU A 34 2.65 8.42 -14.28
CA LEU A 34 2.27 7.12 -13.75
C LEU A 34 0.75 7.05 -13.50
N PRO A 35 0.09 5.93 -13.88
CA PRO A 35 -1.36 5.77 -13.69
C PRO A 35 -1.82 5.97 -12.24
N ALA A 36 -0.99 5.58 -11.27
CA ALA A 36 -1.27 5.75 -9.86
C ALA A 36 -1.34 7.24 -9.44
N TYR A 37 -0.43 8.08 -9.96
CA TYR A 37 -0.41 9.51 -9.69
C TYR A 37 -1.61 10.22 -10.32
N LEU A 38 -1.93 9.89 -11.58
CA LEU A 38 -3.12 10.42 -12.26
C LEU A 38 -4.42 10.03 -11.54
N ALA A 39 -4.52 8.79 -11.07
CA ALA A 39 -5.66 8.33 -10.28
C ALA A 39 -5.78 9.06 -8.94
N TYR A 40 -4.65 9.35 -8.27
CA TYR A 40 -4.63 10.16 -7.07
C TYR A 40 -5.13 11.59 -7.34
N ILE A 41 -4.63 12.25 -8.39
CA ILE A 41 -5.07 13.60 -8.78
C ILE A 41 -6.57 13.64 -9.09
N ASN A 42 -7.09 12.65 -9.83
CA ASN A 42 -8.52 12.56 -10.12
C ASN A 42 -9.35 12.40 -8.83
N ARG A 43 -8.95 11.49 -7.93
CA ARG A 43 -9.64 11.32 -6.63
C ARG A 43 -9.60 12.59 -5.80
N LYS A 44 -8.46 13.27 -5.76
CA LYS A 44 -8.29 14.53 -5.02
C LYS A 44 -9.22 15.61 -5.58
N SER A 45 -9.22 15.81 -6.89
CA SER A 45 -10.10 16.78 -7.57
C SER A 45 -11.59 16.47 -7.35
N ARG A 46 -11.97 15.18 -7.37
CA ARG A 46 -13.36 14.77 -7.11
C ARG A 46 -13.77 14.99 -5.65
N ALA A 47 -12.86 14.78 -4.69
CA ALA A 47 -13.11 15.07 -3.28
C ALA A 47 -13.24 16.57 -3.03
N GLU A 48 -12.38 17.39 -3.65
CA GLU A 48 -12.48 18.86 -3.59
C GLU A 48 -13.79 19.36 -4.20
N ALA A 49 -14.23 18.81 -5.33
CA ALA A 49 -15.51 19.16 -5.95
C ALA A 49 -16.72 18.76 -5.08
N ALA A 50 -16.66 17.62 -4.37
CA ALA A 50 -17.71 17.20 -3.45
C ALA A 50 -17.84 18.14 -2.25
N LEU A 51 -16.71 18.61 -1.70
CA LEU A 51 -16.70 19.62 -0.64
C LEU A 51 -17.22 20.98 -1.13
N GLU A 52 -16.93 21.35 -2.38
CA GLU A 52 -17.47 22.58 -2.97
C GLU A 52 -19.00 22.47 -3.20
N GLU A 53 -19.51 21.33 -3.67
CA GLU A 53 -20.96 21.07 -3.83
C GLU A 53 -21.69 21.12 -2.48
N GLU A 54 -21.13 20.50 -1.44
CA GLU A 54 -21.64 20.56 -0.06
C GLU A 54 -21.68 22.02 0.44
N SER A 55 -20.64 22.80 0.16
CA SER A 55 -20.62 24.23 0.50
C SER A 55 -21.64 25.07 -0.29
N ARG A 56 -22.04 24.66 -1.51
CA ARG A 56 -23.05 25.36 -2.33
C ARG A 56 -24.48 24.99 -1.95
N GLU A 57 -24.72 23.75 -1.53
CA GLU A 57 -26.01 23.32 -0.97
C GLU A 57 -26.33 24.06 0.35
N THR A 58 -25.31 24.33 1.18
CA THR A 58 -25.51 25.11 2.42
C THR A 58 -25.87 26.59 2.21
N VAL A 59 -25.48 27.18 1.07
CA VAL A 59 -25.77 28.60 0.74
C VAL A 59 -27.09 28.76 -0.04
N SER A 60 -27.59 27.70 -0.69
CA SER A 60 -28.79 27.76 -1.53
C SER A 60 -30.11 27.62 -0.76
N HIS A 61 -30.05 27.41 0.56
CA HIS A 61 -31.20 27.42 1.47
C HIS A 61 -31.36 28.76 2.23
N GLU A 62 -31.20 29.89 1.54
CA GLU A 62 -31.65 31.20 2.05
C GLU A 62 -33.15 31.39 1.79
N GLY A 63 -33.95 30.74 2.63
CA GLY A 63 -35.31 31.13 2.95
C GLY A 63 -35.49 30.90 4.43
N GLU A 64 -35.16 31.92 5.24
CA GLU A 64 -34.98 31.83 6.69
C GLU A 64 -35.89 30.81 7.39
N PRO A 65 -35.35 29.64 7.79
CA PRO A 65 -35.84 28.95 8.96
C PRO A 65 -35.24 29.69 10.14
N TYR A 66 -36.07 30.35 10.94
CA TYR A 66 -35.70 31.08 12.16
C TYR A 66 -34.89 30.25 13.19
N MET A 67 -34.58 28.98 12.91
CA MET A 67 -33.55 28.22 13.60
C MET A 67 -32.72 27.41 12.59
N SER A 68 -31.45 27.80 12.40
CA SER A 68 -30.42 26.96 11.80
C SER A 68 -29.88 26.04 12.88
N ILE A 69 -30.06 24.73 12.70
CA ILE A 69 -29.36 23.73 13.53
C ILE A 69 -27.99 23.57 12.88
N GLN A 70 -26.99 24.26 13.43
CA GLN A 70 -25.60 23.97 13.06
C GLN A 70 -25.29 22.50 13.40
N PRO A 71 -24.65 21.76 12.50
CA PRO A 71 -24.00 20.51 12.89
C PRO A 71 -23.15 20.79 14.12
N VAL A 72 -23.34 20.03 15.20
CA VAL A 72 -22.46 20.13 16.36
C VAL A 72 -21.06 19.76 15.88
N GLU A 73 -20.14 20.72 15.85
CA GLU A 73 -18.71 20.41 15.87
C GLU A 73 -18.49 19.59 17.13
N ASN A 74 -18.33 18.27 17.00
CA ASN A 74 -18.03 17.42 18.14
C ASN A 74 -16.69 17.89 18.70
N PRO A 75 -16.65 18.47 19.92
CA PRO A 75 -15.39 18.87 20.53
C PRO A 75 -14.48 17.67 20.84
N ASP A 76 -15.02 16.46 20.74
CA ASP A 76 -14.31 15.20 20.95
C ASP A 76 -13.58 14.69 19.69
N ASP A 77 -13.86 15.23 18.49
CA ASP A 77 -13.27 14.80 17.22
C ASP A 77 -12.05 15.63 16.79
N TYR A 78 -11.63 16.61 17.61
CA TYR A 78 -10.38 17.31 17.38
C TYR A 78 -9.21 16.36 17.67
N ASP A 79 -8.57 15.87 16.60
CA ASP A 79 -7.22 15.32 16.69
C ASP A 79 -6.34 16.36 17.40
N ASP A 80 -5.79 15.97 18.55
CA ASP A 80 -5.28 16.78 19.67
C ASP A 80 -4.08 17.69 19.31
N GLY A 81 -3.80 17.92 18.01
CA GLY A 81 -2.64 18.61 17.47
C GLY A 81 -1.33 17.87 17.67
N PHE A 82 -1.37 16.74 18.41
CA PHE A 82 -0.21 15.92 18.71
C PHE A 82 0.01 14.78 17.71
N SER A 83 -0.85 14.55 16.73
CA SER A 83 -0.74 13.43 15.77
C SER A 83 0.64 13.30 15.10
N MET A 84 1.21 14.42 14.64
CA MET A 84 2.57 14.40 14.07
C MET A 84 3.64 14.10 15.13
N LYS A 85 3.53 14.68 16.34
CA LYS A 85 4.46 14.43 17.45
C LYS A 85 4.39 12.98 17.95
N HIS A 86 3.19 12.40 18.01
CA HIS A 86 2.98 10.98 18.31
C HIS A 86 3.58 10.09 17.23
N THR A 87 3.39 10.42 15.95
CA THR A 87 3.97 9.67 14.83
C THR A 87 5.50 9.70 14.88
N ILE A 88 6.11 10.86 15.14
CA ILE A 88 7.57 10.96 15.30
C ILE A 88 8.06 10.16 16.50
N THR A 89 7.36 10.25 17.64
CA THR A 89 7.75 9.54 18.87
C THR A 89 7.64 8.03 18.70
N THR A 90 6.56 7.54 18.10
CA THR A 90 6.37 6.11 17.81
C THR A 90 7.41 5.60 16.81
N HIS A 91 7.73 6.37 15.77
CA HIS A 91 8.82 6.04 14.84
C HIS A 91 10.17 6.01 15.55
N PHE A 92 10.48 6.99 16.39
CA PHE A 92 11.70 7.04 17.18
C PHE A 92 11.83 5.81 18.07
N GLN A 93 10.83 5.52 18.89
CA GLN A 93 10.82 4.36 19.80
C GLN A 93 10.93 3.04 19.04
N ARG A 94 10.18 2.89 17.94
CA ARG A 94 10.25 1.71 17.06
C ARG A 94 11.66 1.55 16.50
N ASN A 95 12.24 2.60 15.94
CA ASN A 95 13.57 2.55 15.33
C ASN A 95 14.65 2.24 16.37
N HIS A 96 14.58 2.86 17.54
CA HIS A 96 15.49 2.55 18.65
C HIS A 96 15.39 1.09 19.09
N ARG A 97 14.17 0.54 19.18
CA ARG A 97 13.96 -0.87 19.50
C ARG A 97 14.54 -1.79 18.41
N LEU A 98 14.27 -1.49 17.14
CA LEU A 98 14.76 -2.29 16.01
C LEU A 98 16.29 -2.26 15.91
N ILE A 99 16.92 -1.09 16.06
CA ILE A 99 18.37 -0.97 16.07
C ILE A 99 18.96 -1.75 17.24
N SER A 100 18.35 -1.65 18.44
CA SER A 100 18.81 -2.42 19.61
C SER A 100 18.65 -3.93 19.41
N GLU A 101 17.63 -4.37 18.68
CA GLU A 101 17.42 -5.78 18.34
C GLU A 101 18.48 -6.27 17.33
N ILE A 102 18.74 -5.49 16.28
CA ILE A 102 19.77 -5.79 15.27
C ILE A 102 21.16 -5.86 15.91
N LEU A 103 21.45 -4.94 16.82
CA LEU A 103 22.74 -4.85 17.52
C LEU A 103 22.75 -5.62 18.85
N SER A 104 21.75 -6.45 19.10
CA SER A 104 21.73 -7.29 20.30
C SER A 104 22.80 -8.39 20.22
N GLU A 105 23.15 -8.97 21.37
CA GLU A 105 24.10 -10.11 21.45
C GLU A 105 23.57 -11.40 20.83
N ARG A 106 22.37 -11.37 20.23
CA ARG A 106 21.75 -12.53 19.58
C ARG A 106 22.56 -12.91 18.34
N VAL A 107 23.17 -14.08 18.38
CA VAL A 107 23.82 -14.67 17.21
C VAL A 107 22.78 -15.21 16.24
N VAL A 108 23.01 -15.01 14.93
CA VAL A 108 22.17 -15.61 13.89
C VAL A 108 22.34 -17.14 13.95
N PRO A 109 21.26 -17.92 14.15
CA PRO A 109 21.37 -19.37 14.12
C PRO A 109 21.73 -19.84 12.71
N ASP A 110 22.90 -20.43 12.54
CA ASP A 110 23.31 -21.07 11.28
C ASP A 110 22.71 -22.49 11.19
N VAL A 111 21.40 -22.56 10.96
CA VAL A 111 20.68 -23.83 10.86
C VAL A 111 20.47 -24.16 9.40
N TRP A 112 21.13 -25.22 8.94
CA TRP A 112 20.85 -25.86 7.65
C TRP A 112 19.90 -27.03 7.91
N PRO A 113 18.57 -26.85 7.79
CA PRO A 113 17.63 -27.90 8.12
C PRO A 113 17.82 -29.08 7.15
N VAL A 114 18.29 -30.20 7.67
CA VAL A 114 18.36 -31.45 6.89
C VAL A 114 16.95 -31.96 6.69
N VAL A 115 16.62 -32.30 5.44
CA VAL A 115 15.32 -32.90 5.11
C VAL A 115 15.31 -34.33 5.64
N THR A 116 14.57 -34.55 6.73
CA THR A 116 14.43 -35.88 7.33
C THR A 116 13.50 -36.76 6.50
N ILE A 117 13.70 -38.07 6.58
CA ILE A 117 12.83 -39.06 5.92
C ILE A 117 11.39 -38.93 6.43
N ALA A 118 11.20 -38.71 7.73
CA ALA A 118 9.87 -38.50 8.33
C ALA A 118 9.17 -37.26 7.75
N ARG A 119 9.88 -36.13 7.61
CA ARG A 119 9.34 -34.92 6.97
C ARG A 119 8.98 -35.18 5.51
N MET A 120 9.82 -35.91 4.78
CA MET A 120 9.55 -36.30 3.39
C MET A 120 8.30 -37.19 3.29
N GLN A 121 8.11 -38.13 4.21
CA GLN A 121 6.93 -39.00 4.27
C GLN A 121 5.65 -38.19 4.53
N VAL A 122 5.68 -37.27 5.49
CA VAL A 122 4.54 -36.38 5.77
C VAL A 122 4.17 -35.57 4.53
N ILE A 123 5.15 -34.99 3.84
CA ILE A 123 4.93 -34.24 2.60
C ILE A 123 4.29 -35.13 1.53
N LYS A 124 4.76 -36.36 1.35
CA LYS A 124 4.17 -37.32 0.40
C LYS A 124 2.71 -37.64 0.74
N CYS A 125 2.41 -37.90 2.02
CA CYS A 125 1.04 -38.14 2.47
C CYS A 125 0.15 -36.91 2.26
N GLN A 126 0.66 -35.70 2.51
CA GLN A 126 -0.05 -34.45 2.26
C GLN A 126 -0.37 -34.27 0.77
N ILE A 127 0.60 -34.52 -0.12
CA ILE A 127 0.40 -34.46 -1.57
C ILE A 127 -0.70 -35.45 -1.98
N GLN A 128 -0.63 -36.70 -1.52
CA GLN A 128 -1.66 -37.70 -1.83
C GLN A 128 -3.04 -37.28 -1.32
N SER A 129 -3.13 -36.76 -0.09
CA SER A 129 -4.39 -36.28 0.48
C SER A 129 -4.97 -35.12 -0.34
N LEU A 130 -4.14 -34.18 -0.80
CA LEU A 130 -4.57 -33.06 -1.63
C LEU A 130 -5.02 -33.53 -3.03
N MET A 131 -4.31 -34.48 -3.63
CA MET A 131 -4.71 -35.07 -4.92
C MET A 131 -6.07 -35.76 -4.82
N VAL A 132 -6.31 -36.54 -3.77
CA VAL A 132 -7.61 -37.20 -3.55
C VAL A 132 -8.70 -36.16 -3.31
N HIS A 133 -8.42 -35.12 -2.53
CA HIS A 133 -9.37 -34.03 -2.30
C HIS A 133 -9.73 -33.30 -3.60
N GLN A 134 -8.74 -33.03 -4.46
CA GLN A 134 -8.96 -32.41 -5.77
C GLN A 134 -9.86 -33.28 -6.66
N GLN A 135 -9.60 -34.59 -6.73
CA GLN A 135 -10.45 -35.52 -7.48
C GLN A 135 -11.89 -35.55 -6.95
N LYS A 136 -12.06 -35.47 -5.62
CA LYS A 136 -13.39 -35.41 -5.00
C LYS A 136 -14.13 -34.14 -5.40
N LEU A 137 -13.47 -32.98 -5.38
CA LEU A 137 -14.06 -31.71 -5.82
C LEU A 137 -14.47 -31.75 -7.30
N GLU A 138 -13.62 -32.33 -8.16
CA GLU A 138 -13.93 -32.50 -9.58
C GLU A 138 -15.16 -33.40 -9.81
N ALA A 139 -15.28 -34.49 -9.05
CA ALA A 139 -16.45 -35.35 -9.08
C ALA A 139 -17.73 -34.65 -8.59
N GLU A 140 -17.64 -33.87 -7.50
CA GLU A 140 -18.77 -33.07 -6.99
C GLU A 140 -19.21 -32.01 -8.01
N HIS A 141 -18.26 -31.34 -8.67
CA HIS A 141 -18.56 -30.37 -9.72
C HIS A 141 -19.27 -31.03 -10.91
N LEU A 142 -18.79 -32.18 -11.38
CA LEU A 142 -19.42 -32.93 -12.46
C LEU A 142 -20.85 -33.37 -12.10
N GLN A 143 -21.06 -33.83 -10.86
CA GLN A 143 -22.39 -34.22 -10.37
C GLN A 143 -23.35 -33.03 -10.30
N ILE A 144 -22.87 -31.84 -9.93
CA ILE A 144 -23.68 -30.61 -9.92
C ILE A 144 -24.07 -30.23 -11.36
N GLU A 145 -23.12 -30.30 -12.28
CA GLU A 145 -23.34 -30.00 -13.70
C GLU A 145 -24.37 -30.95 -14.33
N GLU A 146 -24.27 -32.26 -14.09
CA GLU A 146 -25.23 -33.24 -14.58
C GLU A 146 -26.66 -32.96 -14.07
N ARG A 147 -26.81 -32.72 -12.76
CA ARG A 147 -28.11 -32.35 -12.16
C ARG A 147 -28.66 -31.05 -12.72
N HIS A 148 -27.79 -30.10 -13.07
CA HIS A 148 -28.21 -28.85 -13.69
C HIS A 148 -28.73 -29.09 -15.11
N GLN A 149 -28.00 -29.85 -15.93
CA GLN A 149 -28.39 -30.20 -17.30
C GLN A 149 -29.68 -31.02 -17.35
N GLU A 150 -29.86 -31.97 -16.43
CA GLU A 150 -31.14 -32.69 -16.31
C GLU A 150 -32.29 -31.73 -16.11
N LYS A 151 -32.19 -30.78 -15.16
CA LYS A 151 -33.22 -29.77 -14.92
C LYS A 151 -33.47 -28.89 -16.14
N GLN A 152 -32.43 -28.50 -16.87
CA GLN A 152 -32.59 -27.76 -18.12
C GLN A 152 -33.33 -28.55 -19.19
N ARG A 153 -33.10 -29.87 -19.31
CA ARG A 153 -33.81 -30.72 -20.29
C ARG A 153 -35.30 -30.90 -19.99
N PHE A 154 -35.75 -30.61 -18.77
CA PHE A 154 -37.17 -30.67 -18.38
C PHE A 154 -37.92 -29.33 -18.55
N ILE A 155 -37.23 -28.26 -18.95
CA ILE A 155 -37.80 -26.94 -19.26
C ILE A 155 -37.87 -26.78 -20.79
#